data_AF-A0A7Z0ERG9-F1
#
_entry.id   AF-A0A7Z0ERG9-F1
#
_cell.length_a   1.000
_cell.length_b   1.000
_cell.length_c   1.000
_cell.angle_alpha   90.00
_cell.angle_beta   90.00
_cell.angle_gamma   90.00
#
_symmetry.space_group_name_H-M   'P 1'
#
loop_
_entity.id
_entity.type
_entity.pdbx_description
1 polymer ?
#
loop_
_entity_poly.entity_id
_entity_poly.type
_entity_poly.pdbx_seq_one_letter_code
_entity_poly.pdbx_strand_id
1 'polypeptide(L)'
;MNRVPLAGISDSSRAQQTELRLTVSESLPEGTAGDRFGPNTNLTVVHEIFLDVANNLAGEYAHRFHNAATAEEKSSAKAAILSVRRNQRAVDPTDRETMIAEILRMEHLIERLGQE
;
A
#
# COMPACT_ATOMS: atom_id res chain seq x y z
N MET A 1 -23.35 -5.84 51.88
CA MET A 1 -22.13 -6.09 51.10
C MET A 1 -22.50 -6.00 49.63
N ASN A 2 -22.27 -4.85 49.00
CA ASN A 2 -22.64 -4.60 47.60
C ASN A 2 -21.40 -4.80 46.71
N ARG A 3 -21.47 -5.73 45.76
CA ARG A 3 -20.51 -5.85 44.65
C ARG A 3 -21.12 -5.16 43.42
N VAL A 4 -20.50 -4.08 43.00
CA VAL A 4 -20.76 -3.42 41.71
C VAL A 4 -19.93 -4.16 40.65
N PRO A 5 -20.49 -4.64 39.54
CA PRO A 5 -19.69 -5.14 38.43
C PRO A 5 -19.11 -3.97 37.63
N LEU A 6 -17.83 -4.06 37.26
CA LEU A 6 -17.16 -3.14 36.35
C LEU A 6 -17.88 -3.15 35.00
N ALA A 7 -18.54 -2.04 34.67
CA ALA A 7 -19.00 -1.76 33.32
C ALA A 7 -17.77 -1.54 32.42
N GLY A 8 -17.79 -2.22 31.28
CA GLY A 8 -16.76 -2.17 30.26
C GLY A 8 -16.62 -0.79 29.64
N ILE A 9 -15.40 -0.31 29.63
CA ILE A 9 -14.88 0.74 28.77
C ILE A 9 -13.44 0.27 28.54
N SER A 10 -13.09 -0.32 27.39
CA SER A 10 -12.70 0.48 26.24
C SER A 10 -12.37 -0.43 25.03
N ASP A 11 -13.37 -1.10 24.46
CA ASP A 11 -13.23 -1.73 23.13
C ASP A 11 -13.67 -0.79 21.99
N SER A 12 -14.22 0.38 22.34
CA SER A 12 -14.82 1.31 21.39
C SER A 12 -13.82 2.11 20.55
N SER A 13 -12.51 2.01 20.81
CA SER A 13 -11.48 2.65 19.98
C SER A 13 -10.97 1.74 18.85
N ARG A 14 -11.17 0.42 18.96
CA ARG A 14 -10.72 -0.54 17.93
C ARG A 14 -11.74 -0.72 16.81
N ALA A 15 -13.03 -0.59 17.14
CA ALA A 15 -14.10 -0.68 16.16
C ALA A 15 -14.08 0.49 15.14
N GLN A 16 -13.75 1.70 15.58
CA GLN A 16 -13.71 2.88 14.69
C GLN A 16 -12.51 2.91 13.74
N GLN A 17 -11.42 2.17 14.03
CA GLN A 17 -10.30 2.03 13.10
C GLN A 17 -10.56 1.03 11.97
N THR A 18 -11.56 0.15 12.13
CA THR A 18 -11.91 -0.85 11.11
C THR A 18 -12.92 -0.32 10.10
N GLU A 19 -13.77 0.64 10.50
CA GLU A 19 -14.80 1.20 9.60
C GLU A 19 -14.25 2.21 8.58
N LEU A 20 -13.12 2.87 8.86
CA LEU A 20 -12.45 3.74 7.89
C LEU A 20 -11.72 2.96 6.77
N ARG A 21 -11.60 1.63 6.90
CA ARG A 21 -10.93 0.78 5.91
C ARG A 21 -11.87 0.16 4.88
N LEU A 22 -13.18 0.39 4.99
CA LEU A 22 -14.21 -0.31 4.20
C LEU A 22 -14.98 0.57 3.21
N THR A 23 -14.56 1.83 3.00
CA THR A 23 -15.12 2.73 1.97
C THR A 23 -14.07 3.21 0.96
N VAL A 24 -13.07 2.39 0.68
CA VAL A 24 -12.28 2.49 -0.56
C VAL A 24 -12.42 1.17 -1.32
N SER A 25 -13.66 0.81 -1.59
CA SER A 25 -14.02 -0.20 -2.58
C SER A 25 -14.97 0.41 -3.61
N GLU A 26 -14.81 1.71 -3.89
CA GLU A 26 -15.21 2.22 -5.18
C GLU A 26 -14.18 1.66 -6.17
N SER A 27 -14.68 0.74 -6.99
CA SER A 27 -13.99 0.12 -8.11
C SER A 27 -13.09 1.14 -8.81
N LEU A 28 -11.77 0.96 -8.68
CA LEU A 28 -10.82 1.73 -9.46
C LEU A 28 -11.21 1.56 -10.94
N PRO A 29 -11.42 2.65 -11.69
CA PRO A 29 -11.89 2.55 -13.07
C PRO A 29 -10.89 1.74 -13.89
N GLU A 30 -11.39 0.70 -14.56
CA GLU A 30 -10.64 -0.05 -15.55
C GLU A 30 -10.26 0.89 -16.70
N GLY A 31 -9.01 1.33 -16.69
CA GLY A 31 -8.38 2.18 -17.68
C GLY A 31 -6.88 2.05 -17.52
N THR A 32 -6.12 2.29 -18.60
CA THR A 32 -4.66 2.35 -18.47
C THR A 32 -4.33 3.35 -17.38
N ALA A 33 -3.35 3.11 -16.53
CA ALA A 33 -3.24 3.93 -15.31
C ALA A 33 -2.90 5.42 -15.57
N GLY A 34 -2.66 5.84 -16.82
CA GLY A 34 -2.72 7.24 -17.25
C GLY A 34 -4.15 7.85 -17.30
N ASP A 35 -5.18 7.04 -17.56
CA ASP A 35 -6.60 7.43 -17.56
C ASP A 35 -7.16 7.59 -16.14
N ARG A 36 -6.57 6.91 -15.15
CA ARG A 36 -6.96 7.00 -13.73
C ARG A 36 -6.64 8.35 -13.08
N PHE A 37 -5.67 9.09 -13.62
CA PHE A 37 -5.19 10.34 -13.05
C PHE A 37 -5.40 11.52 -14.01
N GLY A 38 -6.66 11.90 -14.23
CA GLY A 38 -6.99 13.12 -14.97
C GLY A 38 -6.47 14.40 -14.28
N PRO A 39 -6.36 15.54 -14.98
CA PRO A 39 -5.74 16.78 -14.49
C PRO A 39 -6.39 17.35 -13.21
N ASN A 40 -7.65 16.99 -12.95
CA ASN A 40 -8.41 17.43 -11.77
C ASN A 40 -8.36 16.43 -10.60
N THR A 41 -7.61 15.33 -10.72
CA THR A 41 -7.49 14.35 -9.63
C THR A 41 -6.80 15.00 -8.44
N ASN A 42 -7.46 14.96 -7.29
CA ASN A 42 -6.94 15.54 -6.06
C ASN A 42 -5.57 14.91 -5.72
N LEU A 43 -4.58 15.75 -5.43
CA LEU A 43 -3.23 15.33 -5.05
C LEU A 43 -3.22 14.34 -3.88
N THR A 44 -4.13 14.50 -2.91
CA THR A 44 -4.30 13.56 -1.79
C THR A 44 -4.64 12.15 -2.28
N VAL A 45 -5.53 12.04 -3.28
CA VAL A 45 -5.91 10.74 -3.87
C VAL A 45 -4.73 10.12 -4.61
N VAL A 46 -3.94 10.92 -5.34
CA VAL A 46 -2.71 10.43 -6.00
C VAL A 46 -1.71 9.89 -4.97
N HIS A 47 -1.52 10.63 -3.88
CA HIS A 47 -0.61 10.23 -2.81
C HIS A 47 -1.09 8.96 -2.09
N GLU A 48 -2.38 8.83 -1.78
CA GLU A 48 -2.94 7.62 -1.17
C GLU A 48 -2.73 6.39 -2.05
N ILE A 49 -3.05 6.51 -3.36
CA ILE A 49 -2.83 5.42 -4.31
C ILE A 49 -1.33 5.07 -4.41
N PHE A 50 -0.44 6.08 -4.42
CA PHE A 50 1.00 5.84 -4.42
C PHE A 50 1.44 5.03 -3.19
N LEU A 51 0.96 5.38 -1.99
CA LEU A 51 1.29 4.65 -0.77
C LEU A 51 0.73 3.21 -0.81
N ASP A 52 -0.49 3.02 -1.29
CA ASP A 52 -1.13 1.72 -1.38
C ASP A 52 -0.40 0.79 -2.36
N VAL A 53 -0.06 1.28 -3.55
CA VAL A 53 0.69 0.51 -4.54
C VAL A 53 2.10 0.17 -4.04
N ALA A 54 2.79 1.11 -3.39
CA ALA A 54 4.09 0.85 -2.79
C ALA A 54 4.02 -0.22 -1.70
N ASN A 55 3.00 -0.15 -0.84
CA ASN A 55 2.78 -1.15 0.21
C ASN A 55 2.46 -2.53 -0.38
N ASN A 56 1.67 -2.59 -1.45
CA ASN A 56 1.34 -3.84 -2.12
C ASN A 56 2.60 -4.49 -2.72
N LEU A 57 3.40 -3.73 -3.48
CA LEU A 57 4.67 -4.22 -4.04
C LEU A 57 5.66 -4.68 -2.95
N ALA A 58 5.76 -3.94 -1.85
CA ALA A 58 6.56 -4.37 -0.70
C ALA A 58 6.03 -5.67 -0.07
N GLY A 59 4.71 -5.86 -0.05
CA GLY A 59 4.05 -7.10 0.37
C GLY A 59 4.41 -8.29 -0.51
N GLU A 60 4.38 -8.14 -1.84
CA GLU A 60 4.79 -9.17 -2.79
C GLU A 60 6.24 -9.61 -2.58
N TYR A 61 7.16 -8.66 -2.43
CA TYR A 61 8.54 -8.99 -2.11
C TYR A 61 8.70 -9.61 -0.71
N ALA A 62 7.86 -9.26 0.26
CA ALA A 62 7.87 -9.88 1.59
C ALA A 62 7.41 -11.34 1.53
N HIS A 63 6.39 -11.66 0.73
CA HIS A 63 5.95 -13.02 0.47
C HIS A 63 7.08 -13.86 -0.14
N ARG A 64 7.75 -13.33 -1.17
CA ARG A 64 8.93 -13.98 -1.78
C ARG A 64 10.10 -14.15 -0.81
N PHE A 65 10.36 -13.15 0.04
CA PHE A 65 11.39 -13.26 1.08
C PHE A 65 11.09 -14.41 2.06
N HIS A 66 9.82 -14.61 2.40
CA HIS A 66 9.41 -15.67 3.31
C HIS A 66 9.51 -17.06 2.66
N ASN A 67 9.19 -17.15 1.37
CA ASN A 67 9.17 -18.41 0.61
C ASN A 67 10.48 -18.73 -0.12
N ALA A 68 11.50 -17.87 -0.01
CA ALA A 68 12.80 -18.07 -0.66
C ALA A 68 13.45 -19.39 -0.21
N ALA A 69 13.90 -20.20 -1.17
CA ALA A 69 14.58 -21.47 -0.92
C ALA A 69 16.08 -21.26 -0.62
N THR A 70 16.66 -20.17 -1.11
CA THR A 70 18.09 -19.85 -1.02
C THR A 70 18.34 -18.53 -0.28
N ALA A 71 19.58 -18.37 0.22
CA ALA A 71 20.00 -17.14 0.88
C ALA A 71 20.08 -15.96 -0.11
N GLU A 72 20.42 -16.25 -1.36
CA GLU A 72 20.52 -15.32 -2.47
C GLU A 72 19.15 -14.73 -2.82
N GLU A 73 18.14 -15.57 -2.99
CA GLU A 73 16.74 -15.15 -3.21
C GLU A 73 16.22 -14.29 -2.06
N LYS A 74 16.52 -14.71 -0.82
CA LYS A 74 16.15 -13.97 0.39
C LYS A 74 16.82 -12.61 0.45
N SER A 75 18.10 -12.51 0.11
CA SER A 75 18.84 -11.25 0.05
C SER A 75 18.27 -10.32 -1.03
N SER A 76 17.98 -10.87 -2.21
CA SER A 76 17.37 -10.15 -3.33
C SER A 76 16.01 -9.57 -2.97
N ALA A 77 15.10 -10.39 -2.41
CA ALA A 77 13.78 -9.95 -1.97
C ALA A 77 13.87 -8.86 -0.88
N LYS A 78 14.80 -9.00 0.08
CA LYS A 78 15.04 -7.97 1.10
C LYS A 78 15.52 -6.65 0.49
N ALA A 79 16.44 -6.70 -0.47
CA ALA A 79 16.93 -5.52 -1.17
C ALA A 79 15.79 -4.81 -1.91
N ALA A 80 14.90 -5.57 -2.54
CA ALA A 80 13.72 -5.04 -3.22
C ALA A 80 12.76 -4.32 -2.25
N ILE A 81 12.43 -4.91 -1.09
CA ILE A 81 11.61 -4.28 -0.05
C ILE A 81 12.21 -2.94 0.40
N LEU A 82 13.52 -2.92 0.64
CA LEU A 82 14.23 -1.71 1.07
C LEU A 82 14.23 -0.64 -0.03
N SER A 83 14.35 -1.05 -1.30
CA SER A 83 14.27 -0.15 -2.45
C SER A 83 12.90 0.52 -2.53
N VAL A 84 11.81 -0.23 -2.44
CA VAL A 84 10.43 0.30 -2.45
C VAL A 84 10.24 1.34 -1.34
N ARG A 85 10.65 1.02 -0.11
CA ARG A 85 10.55 1.95 1.04
C ARG A 85 11.40 3.20 0.87
N ARG A 86 12.55 3.09 0.21
CA ARG A 86 13.43 4.23 -0.04
C ARG A 86 12.81 5.15 -1.10
N ASN A 87 12.25 4.59 -2.17
CA ASN A 87 11.54 5.35 -3.19
C ASN A 87 10.32 6.06 -2.59
N GLN A 88 9.53 5.36 -1.78
CA GLN A 88 8.36 5.94 -1.09
C GLN A 88 8.70 7.18 -0.26
N ARG A 89 9.89 7.23 0.35
CA ARG A 89 10.34 8.39 1.15
C ARG A 89 11.02 9.48 0.32
N ALA A 90 11.50 9.14 -0.88
CA ALA A 90 12.25 10.05 -1.73
C ALA A 90 11.34 10.87 -2.65
N VAL A 91 10.16 10.35 -2.99
CA VAL A 91 9.17 11.08 -3.79
C VAL A 91 8.55 12.19 -2.95
N ASP A 92 8.58 13.41 -3.47
CA ASP A 92 7.93 14.57 -2.86
C ASP A 92 6.39 14.38 -2.92
N PRO A 93 5.66 14.44 -1.80
CA PRO A 93 4.21 14.28 -1.79
C PRO A 93 3.46 15.41 -2.52
N THR A 94 4.15 16.49 -2.91
CA THR A 94 3.61 17.57 -3.75
C THR A 94 3.89 17.38 -5.24
N ASP A 95 4.78 16.46 -5.60
CA ASP A 95 5.11 16.15 -6.99
C ASP A 95 4.18 15.07 -7.54
N ARG A 96 3.06 15.54 -8.09
CA ARG A 96 2.03 14.72 -8.71
C ARG A 96 2.58 13.84 -9.84
N GLU A 97 3.44 14.38 -10.68
CA GLU A 97 3.91 13.69 -11.89
C GLU A 97 4.81 12.52 -11.52
N THR A 98 5.73 12.74 -10.59
CA THR A 98 6.61 11.68 -10.08
C THR A 98 5.84 10.59 -9.35
N MET A 99 4.83 10.95 -8.53
CA MET A 99 3.98 9.94 -7.89
C MET A 99 3.25 9.06 -8.91
N ILE A 100 2.66 9.66 -9.96
CA ILE A 100 1.98 8.91 -11.01
C ILE A 100 2.96 8.00 -11.75
N ALA A 101 4.12 8.51 -12.15
CA ALA A 101 5.13 7.71 -12.83
C ALA A 101 5.56 6.49 -12.00
N GLU A 102 5.75 6.69 -10.69
CA GLU A 102 6.09 5.60 -9.77
C GLU A 102 4.94 4.63 -9.54
N ILE A 103 3.69 5.10 -9.47
CA ILE A 103 2.51 4.22 -9.44
C ILE A 103 2.52 3.27 -10.63
N LEU A 104 2.63 3.80 -11.86
CA LEU A 104 2.66 3.01 -13.09
C LEU A 104 3.79 1.98 -13.09
N ARG A 105 4.99 2.43 -12.69
CA ARG A 105 6.18 1.58 -12.62
C ARG A 105 5.97 0.44 -11.62
N MET A 106 5.41 0.71 -10.45
CA MET A 106 5.20 -0.29 -9.40
C MET A 106 4.07 -1.26 -9.73
N GLU A 107 2.96 -0.79 -10.33
CA GLU A 107 1.87 -1.65 -10.81
C GLU A 107 2.39 -2.66 -11.85
N HIS A 108 3.20 -2.20 -12.81
CA HIS A 108 3.83 -3.10 -13.78
C HIS A 108 4.75 -4.15 -13.13
N LEU A 109 5.47 -3.77 -12.06
CA LEU A 109 6.28 -4.73 -11.32
C LEU A 109 5.41 -5.77 -10.59
N ILE A 110 4.29 -5.35 -9.99
CA ILE A 110 3.35 -6.27 -9.33
C ILE A 110 2.81 -7.30 -10.33
N GLU A 111 2.34 -6.84 -11.49
CA GLU A 111 1.84 -7.73 -12.56
C GLU A 111 2.86 -8.78 -12.98
N ARG A 112 4.13 -8.36 -13.16
CA ARG A 112 5.22 -9.27 -13.49
C ARG A 112 5.48 -10.29 -12.38
N LEU A 113 5.42 -9.87 -11.12
CA LEU A 113 5.65 -10.78 -9.98
C LEU A 113 4.53 -11.81 -9.83
N GLY A 114 3.31 -11.51 -10.26
CA GLY A 114 2.18 -12.44 -10.23
C GLY A 114 2.14 -13.47 -11.37
N GLN A 115 2.99 -13.31 -12.40
CA GLN A 115 3.10 -14.24 -13.53
C GLN A 115 4.19 -15.32 -13.32
N GLU A 116 5.03 -15.16 -12.31
CA GLU A 116 6.11 -16.09 -11.93
C GLU A 116 5.66 -17.04 -10.81
#